data_AF-A0A6G8AGL8-F1
#
_entry.id   AF-A0A6G8AGL8-F1
#
_cell.length_a   1.000
_cell.length_b   1.000
_cell.length_c   1.000
_cell.angle_alpha   90.00
_cell.angle_beta   90.00
_cell.angle_gamma   90.00
#
_symmetry.space_group_name_H-M   'P 1'
#
loop_
_entity.id
_entity.type
_entity.pdbx_description
1 polymer ?
#
loop_
_entity_poly.entity_id
_entity_poly.type
_entity_poly.pdbx_seq_one_letter_code
_entity_poly.pdbx_strand_id
1 'polypeptide(L)'
;MSDLLSASSLLMAIAAILFSLWYAEIAKALETSPKTHKEDNVAAKKAVTSVLVSKALPVALMALTVSLIFIPDAFKLAKESTLAFKQSGVAALGNYDAVRTAYCFVTVLSAVLASYMWVLVAQLWSLRKQLS
;
A
#
# COMPACT_ATOMS: atom_id res chain seq x y z
N MET A 1 -21.40 -3.93 -9.68
CA MET A 1 -20.22 -3.06 -9.95
C MET A 1 -20.08 -1.98 -8.87
N SER A 2 -21.15 -1.25 -8.54
CA SER A 2 -21.12 -0.27 -7.43
C SER A 2 -20.70 -0.86 -6.08
N ASP A 3 -21.10 -2.09 -5.75
CA ASP A 3 -20.67 -2.74 -4.50
C ASP A 3 -19.17 -3.03 -4.45
N LEU A 4 -18.58 -3.35 -5.61
CA LEU A 4 -17.15 -3.66 -5.74
C LEU A 4 -16.31 -2.38 -5.63
N LEU A 5 -16.78 -1.29 -6.25
CA LEU A 5 -16.21 0.05 -6.06
C LEU A 5 -16.33 0.51 -4.60
N SER A 6 -17.50 0.35 -3.98
CA SER A 6 -17.73 0.74 -2.58
C SER A 6 -16.84 -0.04 -1.61
N ALA A 7 -16.75 -1.37 -1.78
CA ALA A 7 -15.86 -2.22 -0.99
C ALA A 7 -14.38 -1.83 -1.16
N SER A 8 -13.94 -1.55 -2.39
CA SER A 8 -12.56 -1.10 -2.64
C SER A 8 -12.24 0.26 -2.02
N SER A 9 -13.18 1.20 -2.10
CA SER A 9 -13.04 2.52 -1.49
C SER A 9 -12.98 2.43 0.04
N LEU A 10 -13.81 1.57 0.64
CA LEU A 10 -13.81 1.34 2.08
C LEU A 10 -12.50 0.70 2.56
N LEU A 11 -12.04 -0.36 1.88
CA LEU A 11 -10.78 -1.01 2.22
C LEU A 11 -9.58 -0.05 2.07
N MET A 12 -9.58 0.77 1.02
CA MET A 12 -8.58 1.82 0.84
C MET A 12 -8.63 2.87 1.95
N ALA A 13 -9.83 3.30 2.35
CA ALA A 13 -10.00 4.25 3.45
C ALA A 13 -9.47 3.68 4.78
N ILE A 14 -9.78 2.42 5.10
CA ILE A 14 -9.26 1.75 6.29
C ILE A 14 -7.73 1.67 6.23
N ALA A 15 -7.15 1.28 5.09
CA ALA A 15 -5.70 1.22 4.91
C ALA A 15 -5.05 2.59 5.09
N ALA A 16 -5.63 3.65 4.55
CA ALA A 16 -5.15 5.03 4.69
C ALA A 16 -5.22 5.53 6.14
N ILE A 17 -6.29 5.22 6.87
CA ILE A 17 -6.45 5.60 8.28
C ILE A 17 -5.39 4.89 9.14
N LEU A 18 -5.24 3.58 8.97
CA LEU A 18 -4.24 2.80 9.70
C LEU A 18 -2.82 3.27 9.39
N PHE A 19 -2.55 3.56 8.11
CA PHE A 19 -1.29 4.16 7.69
C PHE A 19 -1.04 5.48 8.41
N SER A 20 -1.99 6.42 8.37
CA SER A 20 -1.86 7.72 9.02
C SER A 20 -1.61 7.61 10.53
N LEU A 21 -2.31 6.67 11.20
CA LEU A 21 -2.21 6.45 12.64
C LEU A 21 -0.83 5.92 13.05
N TRP A 22 -0.24 5.04 12.25
CA TRP A 22 1.04 4.39 12.59
C TRP A 22 2.26 5.02 11.90
N TYR A 23 2.06 5.89 10.90
CA TYR A 23 3.14 6.53 10.16
C TYR A 23 4.08 7.34 11.06
N ALA A 24 3.54 8.12 12.00
CA ALA A 24 4.34 8.93 12.91
C ALA A 24 5.32 8.07 13.74
N GLU A 25 4.90 6.88 14.18
CA GLU A 25 5.76 5.98 14.94
C GLU A 25 6.78 5.25 14.06
N ILE A 26 6.40 4.90 12.83
CA ILE A 26 7.32 4.35 11.82
C ILE A 26 8.41 5.37 11.47
N ALA A 27 8.03 6.63 11.23
CA ALA A 27 8.96 7.72 10.96
C ALA A 27 9.90 7.96 12.15
N LYS A 28 9.37 8.02 13.36
CA LYS A 28 10.18 8.17 14.58
C LYS A 28 11.16 7.02 14.79
N ALA A 29 10.77 5.79 14.46
CA ALA A 29 11.68 4.65 14.50
C ALA A 29 12.77 4.73 13.42
N LEU A 30 12.47 5.26 12.23
CA LEU A 30 13.44 5.51 11.16
C LEU A 30 14.45 6.60 11.50
N GLU A 31 14.07 7.61 12.30
CA GLU A 31 14.96 8.67 12.79
C GLU A 31 15.93 8.19 13.90
N THR A 32 15.82 6.94 14.34
CA THR A 32 16.72 6.40 15.36
C THR A 32 18.13 6.24 14.77
N SER A 33 19.02 7.18 15.09
CA SER A 33 20.41 7.13 14.66
C SER A 33 21.17 6.00 15.38
N PRO A 34 21.91 5.14 14.65
CA PRO A 34 22.76 4.12 15.26
C PRO A 34 23.88 4.80 16.06
N LYS A 35 24.05 4.41 17.33
CA LYS A 35 25.17 4.88 18.15
C LYS A 35 26.44 4.08 17.85
N THR A 36 27.60 4.69 18.04
CA THR A 36 28.92 4.10 17.80
C THR A 36 29.20 2.83 18.62
N HIS A 37 28.59 2.69 19.81
CA HIS A 37 28.74 1.51 20.67
C HIS A 37 27.58 0.52 20.51
N LYS A 38 27.89 -0.69 20.03
CA LYS A 38 26.92 -1.75 19.71
C LYS A 38 26.07 -2.21 20.91
N GLU A 39 26.63 -2.19 22.12
CA GLU A 39 25.94 -2.63 23.34
C GLU A 39 24.81 -1.67 23.77
N ASP A 40 24.94 -0.39 23.41
CA ASP A 40 23.95 0.65 23.73
C ASP A 40 22.79 0.71 22.71
N ASN A 41 22.95 0.00 21.59
CA ASN A 41 21.96 -0.10 20.52
C ASN A 41 20.90 -1.19 20.77
N VAL A 42 21.04 -2.01 21.82
CA VAL A 42 20.11 -3.13 22.10
C VAL A 42 18.70 -2.61 22.42
N ALA A 43 18.58 -1.51 23.17
CA ALA A 43 17.30 -0.86 23.46
C ALA A 43 16.67 -0.25 22.20
N ALA A 44 17.47 0.45 21.38
CA ALA A 44 17.05 1.01 20.10
C ALA A 44 16.57 -0.08 19.12
N LYS A 45 17.31 -1.18 19.01
CA LYS A 45 16.95 -2.35 18.20
C LYS A 45 15.64 -2.97 18.66
N LYS A 46 15.40 -3.09 19.97
CA LYS A 46 14.14 -3.64 20.51
C LYS A 46 12.95 -2.73 20.19
N ALA A 47 13.12 -1.41 20.31
CA ALA A 47 12.10 -0.42 19.95
C ALA A 47 11.76 -0.48 18.44
N VAL A 48 12.78 -0.44 17.58
CA VAL A 48 12.61 -0.54 16.11
C VAL A 48 11.97 -1.87 15.72
N THR A 49 12.36 -2.98 16.35
CA THR A 49 11.76 -4.31 16.08
C THR A 49 10.29 -4.37 16.51
N SER A 50 9.96 -3.76 17.66
CA SER A 50 8.57 -3.70 18.15
C SER A 50 7.69 -2.90 17.17
N VAL A 51 8.14 -1.73 16.72
CA VAL A 51 7.41 -0.92 15.72
C VAL A 51 7.30 -1.66 14.39
N LEU A 52 8.36 -2.33 13.95
CA LEU A 52 8.35 -3.12 12.72
C LEU A 52 7.31 -4.25 12.77
N VAL A 53 7.29 -5.05 13.83
CA VAL A 53 6.41 -6.23 13.93
C VAL A 53 4.97 -5.87 14.31
N SER A 54 4.77 -4.91 15.22
CA SER A 54 3.44 -4.58 15.73
C SER A 54 2.70 -3.55 14.88
N LYS A 55 3.40 -2.76 14.04
CA LYS A 55 2.78 -1.63 13.32
C LYS A 55 3.10 -1.68 11.82
N ALA A 56 4.38 -1.63 11.44
CA ALA A 56 4.75 -1.54 10.03
C ALA A 56 4.35 -2.80 9.24
N LEU A 57 4.59 -3.99 9.80
CA LEU A 57 4.32 -5.28 9.15
C LEU A 57 2.80 -5.53 8.96
N PRO A 58 1.92 -5.34 9.98
CA PRO A 58 0.48 -5.47 9.79
C PRO A 58 -0.08 -4.53 8.71
N VAL A 59 0.35 -3.26 8.68
CA VAL A 59 -0.10 -2.29 7.67
C VAL A 59 0.35 -2.70 6.28
N ALA A 60 1.63 -3.07 6.16
CA ALA A 60 2.19 -3.47 4.89
C ALA A 60 1.49 -4.73 4.37
N LEU A 61 1.22 -5.71 5.23
CA LEU A 61 0.52 -6.94 4.86
C LEU A 61 -0.94 -6.68 4.48
N MET A 62 -1.63 -5.80 5.20
CA MET A 62 -2.98 -5.33 4.84
C MET A 62 -2.98 -4.64 3.48
N ALA A 63 -2.10 -3.66 3.26
CA ALA A 63 -2.01 -2.93 2.00
C ALA A 63 -1.67 -3.85 0.82
N LEU A 64 -0.79 -4.83 1.04
CA LEU A 64 -0.43 -5.83 0.04
C LEU A 64 -1.61 -6.77 -0.27
N THR A 65 -2.35 -7.21 0.75
CA THR A 65 -3.56 -8.04 0.57
C THR A 65 -4.63 -7.28 -0.21
N VAL A 66 -4.88 -6.01 0.15
CA VAL A 66 -5.81 -5.13 -0.57
C VAL A 66 -5.39 -4.97 -2.04
N SER A 67 -4.11 -4.72 -2.30
CA SER A 67 -3.60 -4.60 -3.66
C SER A 67 -3.75 -5.92 -4.43
N LEU A 68 -3.41 -7.07 -3.84
CA LEU A 68 -3.56 -8.39 -4.47
C LEU A 68 -5.01 -8.74 -4.79
N ILE A 69 -5.97 -8.35 -3.96
CA ILE A 69 -7.40 -8.58 -4.21
C ILE A 69 -7.86 -7.76 -5.43
N PHE A 70 -7.39 -6.52 -5.57
CA PHE A 70 -7.86 -5.59 -6.61
C PHE A 70 -7.07 -5.62 -7.92
N ILE A 71 -5.81 -6.08 -7.92
CA ILE A 71 -4.99 -6.27 -9.12
C ILE A 71 -5.69 -7.14 -10.20
N PRO A 72 -6.18 -8.37 -9.92
CA PRO A 72 -6.75 -9.23 -10.96
C PRO A 72 -8.02 -8.65 -11.57
N ASP A 73 -8.83 -7.96 -10.76
CA ASP A 73 -10.06 -7.31 -11.22
C ASP A 73 -9.73 -6.11 -12.12
N ALA A 74 -8.79 -5.25 -11.70
CA ALA A 74 -8.32 -4.14 -12.52
C ALA A 74 -7.69 -4.60 -13.85
N PHE A 75 -6.95 -5.72 -13.87
CA PHE A 75 -6.43 -6.30 -15.12
C PHE A 75 -7.54 -6.80 -16.05
N LYS A 76 -8.60 -7.42 -15.52
CA LYS A 76 -9.76 -7.84 -16.31
C LYS A 76 -10.47 -6.61 -16.90
N LEU A 77 -10.72 -5.59 -16.09
CA LEU A 77 -11.34 -4.34 -16.52
C LEU A 77 -10.50 -3.60 -17.57
N ALA A 78 -9.18 -3.59 -17.44
CA ALA A 78 -8.27 -3.00 -18.43
C ALA A 78 -8.28 -3.79 -19.75
N LYS A 79 -8.32 -5.13 -19.70
CA LYS A 79 -8.46 -5.98 -20.88
C LYS A 79 -9.81 -5.78 -21.57
N GLU A 80 -10.90 -5.74 -20.82
CA GLU A 80 -12.24 -5.46 -21.38
C GLU A 80 -12.28 -4.08 -22.03
N SER A 81 -11.71 -3.05 -21.40
CA SER A 81 -11.69 -1.69 -21.93
C SER A 81 -10.86 -1.60 -23.23
N THR A 82 -9.71 -2.28 -23.29
CA THR A 82 -8.88 -2.32 -24.50
C THR A 82 -9.52 -3.14 -25.63
N LEU A 83 -10.28 -4.19 -25.31
CA LEU A 83 -11.02 -4.98 -26.29
C LEU A 83 -12.23 -4.21 -26.84
N ALA A 84 -12.96 -3.49 -25.98
CA ALA A 84 -14.07 -2.60 -26.36
C ALA A 84 -13.58 -1.43 -27.22
N PHE A 85 -12.40 -0.88 -26.91
CA PHE A 85 -11.78 0.16 -27.74
C PHE A 85 -11.36 -0.36 -29.12
N LYS A 86 -10.81 -1.59 -29.19
CA LYS A 86 -10.47 -2.26 -30.45
C LYS A 86 -11.70 -2.63 -31.30
N GLN A 87 -12.82 -2.98 -30.67
CA GLN A 87 -14.04 -3.39 -31.39
C GLN A 87 -14.92 -2.21 -31.83
N SER A 88 -14.96 -1.11 -31.08
CA SER A 88 -15.95 -0.04 -31.30
C SER A 88 -15.36 1.34 -31.62
N GLY A 89 -14.04 1.52 -31.60
CA GLY A 89 -13.39 2.80 -31.92
C GLY A 89 -13.99 3.99 -31.16
N VAL A 90 -14.14 5.15 -31.81
CA VAL A 90 -14.59 6.42 -31.19
C VAL A 90 -16.03 6.35 -30.63
N ALA A 91 -16.85 5.39 -31.06
CA ALA A 91 -18.19 5.15 -30.49
C ALA A 91 -18.14 4.56 -29.06
N ALA A 92 -16.98 4.03 -28.63
CA ALA A 92 -16.77 3.56 -27.26
C ALA A 92 -16.72 4.70 -26.23
N LEU A 93 -16.44 5.95 -26.64
CA LEU A 93 -16.55 7.11 -25.74
C LEU A 93 -17.99 7.33 -25.23
N GLY A 94 -19.00 6.88 -25.99
CA GLY A 94 -20.41 6.92 -25.55
C GLY A 94 -20.74 5.90 -24.46
N ASN A 95 -19.94 4.85 -24.30
CA ASN A 95 -20.03 3.85 -23.24
C ASN A 95 -18.99 4.09 -22.13
N TYR A 96 -18.63 5.37 -21.92
CA TYR A 96 -17.77 5.76 -20.80
C TYR A 96 -18.45 5.44 -19.47
N ASP A 97 -17.88 4.47 -18.75
CA ASP A 97 -18.35 4.07 -17.43
C ASP A 97 -17.46 4.71 -16.36
N ALA A 98 -17.96 5.78 -15.74
CA ALA A 98 -17.27 6.50 -14.68
C ALA A 98 -16.92 5.59 -13.48
N VAL A 99 -17.72 4.55 -13.22
CA VAL A 99 -17.51 3.61 -12.11
C VAL A 99 -16.27 2.75 -12.36
N ARG A 100 -16.07 2.28 -13.60
CA ARG A 100 -14.88 1.50 -13.99
C ARG A 100 -13.60 2.33 -13.91
N THR A 101 -13.67 3.58 -14.33
CA THR A 101 -12.52 4.51 -14.27
C THR A 101 -12.14 4.84 -12.83
N ALA A 102 -13.13 5.12 -11.97
CA ALA A 102 -12.92 5.34 -10.55
C ALA A 102 -12.29 4.12 -9.86
N TYR A 103 -12.77 2.92 -10.20
CA TYR A 103 -12.22 1.67 -9.66
C TYR A 103 -10.74 1.46 -10.04
N CYS A 104 -10.40 1.73 -11.30
CA CYS A 104 -9.01 1.64 -11.76
C CYS A 104 -8.12 2.65 -11.02
N PHE A 105 -8.60 3.88 -10.82
CA PHE A 105 -7.88 4.91 -10.08
C PHE A 105 -7.64 4.52 -8.61
N VAL A 106 -8.67 4.03 -7.91
CA VAL A 106 -8.54 3.52 -6.53
C VAL A 106 -7.52 2.39 -6.47
N THR A 107 -7.55 1.47 -7.44
CA THR A 107 -6.59 0.35 -7.48
C THR A 107 -5.15 0.84 -7.65
N VAL A 108 -4.90 1.83 -8.51
CA VAL A 108 -3.58 2.45 -8.68
C VAL A 108 -3.12 3.10 -7.37
N LEU A 109 -3.99 3.87 -6.71
CA LEU A 109 -3.66 4.47 -5.43
C LEU A 109 -3.35 3.42 -4.34
N SER A 110 -4.12 2.34 -4.29
CA SER A 110 -3.85 1.22 -3.37
C SER A 110 -2.51 0.57 -3.65
N ALA A 111 -2.14 0.36 -4.92
CA ALA A 111 -0.85 -0.20 -5.30
C ALA A 111 0.33 0.73 -4.93
N VAL A 112 0.18 2.04 -5.12
CA VAL A 112 1.17 3.04 -4.71
C VAL A 112 1.35 3.02 -3.19
N LEU A 113 0.25 3.02 -2.42
CA LEU A 113 0.29 2.95 -0.97
C LEU A 113 0.97 1.66 -0.47
N ALA A 114 0.61 0.52 -1.04
CA ALA A 114 1.20 -0.77 -0.71
C ALA A 114 2.71 -0.79 -0.99
N SER A 115 3.13 -0.26 -2.14
CA SER A 115 4.55 -0.17 -2.54
C SER A 115 5.33 0.72 -1.57
N TYR A 116 4.79 1.90 -1.24
CA TYR A 116 5.41 2.82 -0.31
C TYR A 116 5.58 2.22 1.09
N MET A 117 4.55 1.50 1.58
CA MET A 117 4.62 0.78 2.85
C MET A 117 5.70 -0.29 2.86
N TRP A 118 5.86 -1.02 1.76
CA TRP A 118 6.90 -2.04 1.65
C TRP A 118 8.30 -1.43 1.65
N VAL A 119 8.48 -0.25 1.04
CA VAL A 119 9.73 0.51 1.10
C VAL A 119 10.06 0.93 2.54
N LEU A 120 9.08 1.44 3.30
CA LEU A 120 9.29 1.79 4.71
C LEU A 120 9.67 0.59 5.57
N VAL A 121 9.03 -0.56 5.35
CA VAL A 121 9.39 -1.83 6.02
C VAL A 121 10.82 -2.23 5.67
N ALA A 122 11.22 -2.14 4.40
CA ALA A 122 12.57 -2.46 3.95
C ALA A 122 13.63 -1.52 4.58
N GLN A 123 13.33 -0.22 4.66
CA GLN A 123 14.20 0.76 5.33
C GLN A 123 14.34 0.47 6.83
N LEU A 124 13.25 0.21 7.54
CA LEU A 124 13.28 -0.18 8.95
C LEU A 124 14.06 -1.48 9.17
N TRP A 125 13.95 -2.45 8.25
CA TRP A 125 14.71 -3.69 8.31
C TRP A 125 16.20 -3.44 8.09
N SER A 126 16.55 -2.57 7.12
CA SER A 126 17.93 -2.15 6.88
C SER A 126 18.54 -1.48 8.13
N LEU A 127 17.80 -0.55 8.75
CA LEU A 127 18.20 0.11 10.00
C LEU A 127 18.40 -0.91 11.12
N ARG A 128 17.49 -1.89 11.26
CA ARG A 128 17.62 -2.99 12.23
C ARG A 128 18.90 -3.81 11.99
N LYS A 129 19.30 -4.04 10.73
CA LYS A 129 20.56 -4.72 10.40
C LYS A 129 21.78 -3.88 10.75
N GLN A 130 21.75 -2.57 10.51
CA GLN A 130 22.84 -1.65 10.87
C GLN A 130 23.02 -1.50 12.40
N LEU A 131 21.94 -1.65 13.17
CA LEU A 131 21.95 -1.66 14.64
C LEU A 131 22.39 -3.01 15.24
N SER A 132 22.67 -4.04 14.43
CA SER A 132 23.08 -5.38 14.87
C SER A 132 24.58 -5.63 14.72
#